data_AF-A0A7Y0CXX1-F1
#
_entry.id   AF-A0A7Y0CXX1-F1
#
_cell.length_a   1.000
_cell.length_b   1.000
_cell.length_c   1.000
_cell.angle_alpha   90.00
_cell.angle_beta   90.00
_cell.angle_gamma   90.00
#
_symmetry.space_group_name_H-M   'P 1'
#
loop_
_entity.id
_entity.type
_entity.pdbx_description
1 polymer ?
#
loop_
_entity_poly.entity_id
_entity_poly.type
_entity_poly.pdbx_seq_one_letter_code
_entity_poly.pdbx_strand_id
1 'polypeptide(L)'
;MTGLRFALDQNFPTKLIEAFSPFLPINVTLTHVHKIDPRLSSLSDRALIIAISQMGFDGLITTNHHMLDAPTEVAAMVATKSTMIIMKSMGHDMLRASGALFLELPGIEHRIRPKSSNVFVLSYERRKPHDAWRNIQMLAQRQGVGADALWDEVKPTEDELTHPVLG
;
A
#
# COMPACT_ATOMS: atom_id res chain seq x y z
N MET A 1 21.86 6.61 9.95
CA MET A 1 20.44 6.98 10.18
C MET A 1 19.76 5.78 10.79
N THR A 2 19.01 5.94 11.88
CA THR A 2 18.14 4.88 12.40
C THR A 2 17.00 4.67 11.40
N GLY A 3 16.67 3.41 11.07
CA GLY A 3 15.57 3.10 10.16
C GLY A 3 14.22 3.56 10.70
N LEU A 4 13.27 3.80 9.79
CA LEU A 4 11.88 4.13 10.09
C LEU A 4 11.18 2.94 10.75
N ARG A 5 10.54 3.19 11.89
CA ARG A 5 9.81 2.20 12.68
C ARG A 5 8.33 2.56 12.69
N PHE A 6 7.53 1.75 12.02
CA PHE A 6 6.08 1.94 11.98
C PHE A 6 5.37 0.93 12.86
N ALA A 7 4.48 1.44 13.71
CA ALA A 7 3.48 0.61 14.36
C ALA A 7 2.41 0.27 13.33
N LEU A 8 2.00 -1.00 13.30
CA LEU A 8 0.99 -1.50 12.38
C LEU A 8 -0.26 -1.88 13.16
N ASP A 9 -1.40 -1.34 12.72
CA ASP A 9 -2.72 -1.66 13.26
C ASP A 9 -2.95 -3.19 13.28
N GLN A 10 -3.71 -3.65 14.28
CA GLN A 10 -4.10 -5.05 14.45
C GLN A 10 -4.92 -5.60 13.28
N ASN A 11 -5.56 -4.72 12.50
CA ASN A 11 -6.36 -5.09 11.34
C ASN A 11 -5.52 -5.52 10.13
N PHE A 12 -4.18 -5.48 10.19
CA PHE A 12 -3.33 -6.04 9.15
C PHE A 12 -3.05 -7.53 9.39
N PRO A 13 -3.01 -8.37 8.35
CA PRO A 13 -2.86 -9.81 8.51
C PRO A 13 -1.40 -10.17 8.79
N THR A 14 -1.11 -10.58 10.03
CA THR A 14 0.26 -10.85 10.51
C THR A 14 1.07 -11.76 9.58
N LYS A 15 0.49 -12.87 9.11
CA LYS A 15 1.17 -13.82 8.23
C LYS A 15 1.58 -13.20 6.89
N LEU A 16 0.75 -12.30 6.35
CA LEU A 16 1.06 -11.63 5.09
C LEU A 16 2.21 -10.63 5.31
N ILE A 17 2.14 -9.83 6.37
CA ILE A 17 3.20 -8.87 6.68
C ILE A 17 4.54 -9.59 6.91
N GLU A 18 4.54 -10.69 7.67
CA GLU A 18 5.73 -11.50 7.92
C GLU A 18 6.31 -12.11 6.64
N ALA A 19 5.46 -12.62 5.73
CA ALA A 19 5.91 -13.17 4.46
C ALA A 19 6.57 -12.12 3.56
N PHE A 20 6.15 -10.86 3.68
CA PHE A 20 6.69 -9.74 2.89
C PHE A 20 7.85 -8.99 3.57
N SER A 21 8.14 -9.26 4.85
CA SER A 21 9.25 -8.66 5.59
C SER A 21 10.60 -8.71 4.84
N PRO A 22 10.99 -9.79 4.14
CA PRO A 22 12.25 -9.83 3.40
C PRO A 22 12.33 -8.87 2.21
N PHE A 23 11.19 -8.36 1.73
CA PHE A 23 11.10 -7.42 0.60
C PHE A 23 10.92 -5.97 1.03
N LEU A 24 10.83 -5.71 2.34
CA LEU A 24 10.74 -4.34 2.85
C LEU A 24 12.05 -3.59 2.60
N PRO A 25 12.00 -2.25 2.41
CA PRO A 25 13.22 -1.46 2.38
C PRO A 25 14.06 -1.68 3.63
N ILE A 26 15.39 -1.74 3.49
CA ILE A 26 16.32 -2.08 4.58
C ILE A 26 16.20 -1.16 5.81
N ASN A 27 15.71 0.06 5.59
CA ASN A 27 15.53 1.08 6.61
C ASN A 27 14.07 1.20 7.08
N VAL A 28 13.22 0.21 6.83
CA VAL A 28 11.81 0.22 7.25
C VAL A 28 11.48 -1.03 8.05
N THR A 29 11.00 -0.84 9.26
CA THR A 29 10.50 -1.91 10.13
C THR A 29 9.03 -1.70 10.40
N LEU A 30 8.25 -2.76 10.21
CA LEU A 30 6.83 -2.81 10.57
C LEU A 30 6.65 -3.69 11.80
N THR A 31 5.91 -3.22 12.80
CA THR A 31 5.61 -4.03 14.00
C THR A 31 4.17 -3.86 14.39
N HIS A 32 3.42 -4.96 14.45
CA HIS A 32 2.03 -4.90 14.91
C HIS A 32 1.94 -4.37 16.35
N VAL A 33 0.95 -3.52 16.61
CA VAL A 33 0.74 -2.90 17.93
C VAL A 33 0.74 -3.91 19.07
N HIS A 34 0.08 -5.06 18.90
CA HIS A 34 0.03 -6.12 19.91
C HIS A 34 1.38 -6.81 20.18
N LYS A 35 2.32 -6.75 19.22
CA LYS A 35 3.70 -7.25 19.38
C LYS A 35 4.63 -6.22 20.01
N ILE A 36 4.29 -4.93 19.93
CA ILE A 36 5.02 -3.86 20.63
C ILE A 36 4.70 -3.93 22.12
N ASP A 37 3.40 -3.86 22.46
CA ASP A 37 2.88 -4.06 23.81
C ASP A 37 1.38 -4.42 23.71
N PRO A 38 0.92 -5.54 24.29
CA PRO A 38 -0.47 -5.99 24.19
C PRO A 38 -1.51 -4.94 24.64
N ARG A 39 -1.14 -4.01 25.53
CA ARG A 39 -2.02 -2.96 26.03
C ARG A 39 -2.32 -1.87 24.98
N LEU A 40 -1.51 -1.76 23.92
CA LEU A 40 -1.73 -0.76 22.87
C LEU A 40 -3.01 -1.01 22.09
N SER A 41 -3.42 -2.28 21.93
CA SER A 41 -4.64 -2.66 21.20
C SER A 41 -5.94 -2.18 21.87
N SER A 42 -5.91 -1.80 23.15
CA SER A 42 -7.09 -1.30 23.88
C SER A 42 -7.10 0.22 24.06
N LEU A 43 -6.07 0.92 23.57
CA LEU A 43 -6.02 2.38 23.64
C LEU A 43 -6.97 3.01 22.63
N SER A 44 -7.46 4.21 22.95
CA SER A 44 -8.06 5.07 21.95
C SER A 44 -7.01 5.52 20.92
N ASP A 45 -7.44 5.86 19.72
CA ASP A 45 -6.57 6.29 18.62
C ASP A 45 -5.60 7.40 19.03
N ARG A 46 -6.09 8.41 19.74
CA ARG A 46 -5.24 9.48 20.32
C ARG A 46 -4.17 8.94 21.26
N ALA A 47 -4.57 8.07 22.19
CA ALA A 47 -3.64 7.52 23.18
C ALA A 47 -2.61 6.59 22.51
N LEU A 48 -3.02 5.85 21.47
CA LEU A 48 -2.15 5.01 20.67
C LEU A 48 -1.06 5.85 19.96
N ILE A 49 -1.43 6.92 19.26
CA ILE A 49 -0.47 7.81 18.57
C ILE A 49 0.59 8.35 19.55
N ILE A 50 0.14 8.79 20.74
CA ILE A 50 1.04 9.31 21.77
C ILE A 50 1.96 8.20 22.30
N ALA A 51 1.40 7.04 22.63
CA ALA A 51 2.14 5.94 23.22
C ALA A 51 3.24 5.41 22.27
N ILE A 52 2.94 5.17 21.00
CA ILE A 52 3.95 4.66 20.04
C ILE A 52 5.08 5.68 19.84
N SER A 53 4.76 6.99 19.84
CA SER A 53 5.76 8.05 19.76
C SER A 53 6.69 8.05 20.99
N GLN A 54 6.13 7.90 22.19
CA GLN A 54 6.91 7.78 23.44
C GLN A 54 7.81 6.53 23.44
N MET A 55 7.40 5.47 22.75
CA MET A 55 8.18 4.24 22.58
C MET A 55 9.20 4.31 21.41
N GLY A 56 9.33 5.48 20.77
CA GLY A 56 10.31 5.73 19.71
C GLY A 56 9.94 5.12 18.36
N PHE A 57 8.64 4.96 18.08
CA PHE A 57 8.15 4.70 16.72
C PHE A 57 7.92 6.01 15.97
N ASP A 58 8.23 6.00 14.68
CA ASP A 58 8.11 7.17 13.80
C ASP A 58 6.68 7.41 13.33
N GLY A 59 5.80 6.41 13.44
CA GLY A 59 4.48 6.50 12.86
C GLY A 59 3.55 5.32 13.09
N LEU A 60 2.30 5.49 12.64
CA LEU A 60 1.24 4.49 12.65
C LEU A 60 0.76 4.23 11.23
N ILE A 61 0.57 2.95 10.91
CA ILE A 61 -0.10 2.48 9.70
C ILE A 61 -1.45 1.88 10.12
N THR A 62 -2.55 2.42 9.59
CA THR A 62 -3.91 2.03 10.00
C THR A 62 -4.89 2.01 8.82
N THR A 63 -5.97 1.26 8.98
CA THR A 63 -7.13 1.28 8.08
C THR A 63 -8.24 2.23 8.56
N ASN A 64 -8.10 2.82 9.75
CA ASN A 64 -9.06 3.75 10.31
C ASN A 64 -8.88 5.18 9.76
N HIS A 65 -9.45 5.45 8.58
CA HIS A 65 -9.36 6.77 7.97
C HIS A 65 -10.15 7.87 8.70
N HIS A 66 -11.11 7.51 9.56
CA HIS A 66 -11.88 8.48 10.34
C HIS A 66 -11.03 9.23 11.37
N MET A 67 -9.82 8.75 11.65
CA MET A 67 -8.88 9.46 12.54
C MET A 67 -8.49 10.86 12.04
N LEU A 68 -8.60 11.09 10.74
CA LEU A 68 -8.35 12.41 10.14
C LEU A 68 -9.52 13.39 10.33
N ASP A 69 -10.71 12.89 10.64
CA ASP A 69 -11.89 13.70 10.90
C ASP A 69 -11.98 14.12 12.38
N ALA A 70 -11.19 13.49 13.25
CA ALA A 70 -11.14 13.75 14.70
C ALA A 70 -10.06 14.80 15.06
N PRO A 71 -10.43 16.03 15.49
CA PRO A 71 -9.46 17.08 15.79
C PRO A 71 -8.47 16.69 16.89
N THR A 72 -8.91 15.90 17.86
CA THR A 72 -8.10 15.43 19.00
C THR A 72 -6.99 14.46 18.59
N GLU A 73 -7.18 13.72 17.50
CA GLU A 73 -6.22 12.75 16.97
C GLU A 73 -5.25 13.44 16.02
N VAL A 74 -5.76 14.31 15.13
CA VAL A 74 -4.92 15.17 14.29
C VAL A 74 -3.97 16.01 15.15
N ALA A 75 -4.47 16.58 16.25
CA ALA A 75 -3.62 17.31 17.20
C ALA A 75 -2.51 16.44 17.81
N ALA A 76 -2.79 15.16 18.09
CA ALA A 76 -1.78 14.22 18.58
C ALA A 76 -0.72 13.95 17.51
N MET A 77 -1.12 13.68 16.26
CA MET A 77 -0.19 13.47 15.12
C MET A 77 0.76 14.65 14.94
N VAL A 78 0.24 15.87 15.01
CA VAL A 78 1.03 17.11 14.90
C VAL A 78 1.99 17.25 16.08
N ALA A 79 1.51 17.06 17.31
CA ALA A 79 2.32 17.20 18.52
C ALA A 79 3.46 16.19 18.59
N THR A 80 3.21 14.95 18.16
CA THR A 80 4.21 13.86 18.12
C THR A 80 5.08 13.90 16.87
N LYS A 81 4.74 14.71 15.87
CA LYS A 81 5.38 14.74 14.54
C LYS A 81 5.36 13.35 13.88
N SER A 82 4.33 12.57 14.14
CA SER A 82 4.21 11.20 13.64
C SER A 82 3.94 11.17 12.14
N THR A 83 4.47 10.14 11.48
CA THR A 83 4.10 9.78 10.11
C THR A 83 2.92 8.82 10.12
N MET A 84 1.86 9.15 9.41
CA MET A 84 0.63 8.38 9.35
C MET A 84 0.45 7.83 7.94
N ILE A 85 0.29 6.52 7.81
CA ILE A 85 -0.11 5.89 6.53
C ILE A 85 -1.50 5.30 6.73
N ILE A 86 -2.48 5.87 6.04
CA ILE A 86 -3.90 5.66 6.34
C ILE A 86 -4.59 5.11 5.10
N MET A 87 -5.18 3.92 5.22
CA MET A 87 -5.93 3.31 4.11
C MET A 87 -7.35 3.89 4.07
N LYS A 88 -7.69 4.59 2.99
CA LYS A 88 -9.03 5.17 2.76
C LYS A 88 -9.86 4.28 1.84
N SER A 89 -11.11 4.04 2.24
CA SER A 89 -12.10 3.29 1.45
C SER A 89 -11.71 1.84 1.12
N MET A 90 -10.79 1.25 1.89
CA MET A 90 -10.39 -0.15 1.75
C MET A 90 -11.22 -1.10 2.62
N GLY A 91 -12.05 -0.58 3.53
CA GLY A 91 -12.93 -1.36 4.40
C GLY A 91 -12.20 -2.47 5.14
N HIS A 92 -12.81 -3.66 5.17
CA HIS A 92 -12.22 -4.89 5.72
C HIS A 92 -11.39 -5.68 4.68
N ASP A 93 -11.06 -5.10 3.52
CA ASP A 93 -10.27 -5.76 2.47
C ASP A 93 -8.77 -5.68 2.82
N MET A 94 -8.35 -6.57 3.73
CA MET A 94 -6.99 -6.63 4.26
C MET A 94 -5.94 -6.87 3.18
N LEU A 95 -6.29 -7.58 2.10
CA LEU A 95 -5.38 -7.84 0.99
C LEU A 95 -5.08 -6.55 0.22
N ARG A 96 -6.11 -5.75 -0.09
CA ARG A 96 -5.91 -4.45 -0.73
C ARG A 96 -5.15 -3.46 0.15
N ALA A 97 -5.47 -3.40 1.43
CA ALA A 97 -4.74 -2.56 2.39
C ALA A 97 -3.25 -2.91 2.42
N SER A 98 -2.94 -4.20 2.50
CA SER A 98 -1.56 -4.69 2.50
C SER A 98 -0.86 -4.41 1.17
N GLY A 99 -1.53 -4.65 0.03
CA GLY A 99 -0.98 -4.37 -1.29
C GLY A 99 -0.69 -2.88 -1.50
N ALA A 100 -1.61 -2.00 -1.10
CA ALA A 100 -1.39 -0.55 -1.17
C ALA A 100 -0.25 -0.09 -0.26
N LEU A 101 -0.17 -0.65 0.95
CA LEU A 101 0.96 -0.42 1.83
C LEU A 101 2.28 -0.80 1.14
N PHE A 102 2.39 -2.01 0.59
CA PHE A 102 3.61 -2.46 -0.08
C PHE A 102 3.97 -1.64 -1.33
N LEU A 103 2.99 -1.05 -2.01
CA LEU A 103 3.25 -0.10 -3.11
C LEU A 103 3.76 1.26 -2.61
N GLU A 104 3.41 1.66 -1.38
CA GLU A 104 3.79 2.96 -0.82
C GLU A 104 5.17 2.96 -0.14
N LEU A 105 5.58 1.83 0.45
CA LEU A 105 6.84 1.75 1.21
C LEU A 105 8.12 2.04 0.42
N PRO A 106 8.26 1.64 -0.87
CA PRO A 106 9.46 1.94 -1.64
C PRO A 106 9.75 3.45 -1.74
N GLY A 107 10.89 3.89 -1.20
CA GLY A 107 11.34 5.28 -1.24
C GLY A 107 10.59 6.23 -0.29
N ILE A 108 9.80 5.70 0.65
CA ILE A 108 9.04 6.50 1.61
C ILE A 108 9.93 7.43 2.44
N GLU A 109 11.16 6.99 2.76
CA GLU A 109 12.16 7.75 3.51
C GLU A 109 12.55 9.06 2.84
N HIS A 110 12.45 9.14 1.50
CA HIS A 110 12.75 10.35 0.74
C HIS A 110 11.56 11.31 0.67
N ARG A 111 10.36 10.84 1.02
CA ARG A 111 9.10 11.60 0.95
C ARG A 111 8.67 12.14 2.32
N ILE A 112 9.22 11.61 3.41
CA ILE A 112 8.96 12.09 4.77
C ILE A 112 9.66 13.44 4.98
N ARG A 113 8.88 14.44 5.41
CA ARG A 113 9.40 15.74 5.83
C ARG A 113 9.96 15.63 7.25
N PRO A 114 11.25 15.93 7.47
CA PRO A 114 11.84 15.87 8.80
C PRO A 114 11.14 16.79 9.80
N LYS A 115 11.07 16.35 11.06
CA LYS A 115 10.55 17.14 12.21
C LYS A 115 9.11 17.66 12.03
N SER A 116 8.36 17.03 11.12
CA SER A 116 6.99 17.40 10.78
C SER A 116 6.10 16.16 10.87
N SER A 117 4.82 16.33 11.17
CA SER A 117 3.84 15.27 10.95
C SER A 117 3.66 15.06 9.45
N ASN A 118 3.60 13.81 9.02
CA ASN A 118 3.41 13.44 7.62
C ASN A 118 2.16 12.56 7.51
N VAL A 119 1.31 12.80 6.52
CA VAL A 119 0.08 12.00 6.33
C VAL A 119 0.03 11.53 4.89
N PHE A 120 0.02 10.21 4.72
CA PHE A 120 -0.15 9.52 3.45
C PHE A 120 -1.51 8.83 3.47
N VAL A 121 -2.45 9.32 2.65
CA VAL A 121 -3.77 8.70 2.50
C VAL A 121 -3.75 7.82 1.26
N LEU A 122 -3.82 6.51 1.45
CA LEU A 122 -3.80 5.55 0.36
C LEU A 122 -5.22 5.16 -0.01
N SER A 123 -5.61 5.44 -1.25
CA SER A 123 -6.86 4.97 -1.82
C SER A 123 -6.55 4.27 -3.12
N TYR A 124 -6.85 2.96 -3.19
CA TYR A 124 -6.60 2.17 -4.39
C TYR A 124 -7.95 1.73 -4.96
N GLU A 125 -8.34 2.38 -6.04
CA GLU A 125 -9.60 2.10 -6.71
C GLU A 125 -9.54 0.75 -7.45
N ARG A 126 -10.68 0.04 -7.47
CA ARG A 126 -10.85 -1.14 -8.32
C ARG A 126 -10.80 -0.69 -9.78
N ARG A 127 -9.71 -1.01 -10.47
CA ARG A 127 -9.63 -0.81 -11.92
C ARG A 127 -10.65 -1.72 -12.60
N LYS A 128 -11.45 -1.16 -13.51
CA LYS A 128 -12.30 -1.96 -14.38
C LYS A 128 -11.41 -2.59 -15.46
N PRO A 129 -11.57 -3.88 -15.77
CA PRO A 129 -10.90 -4.46 -16.91
C PRO A 129 -11.36 -3.75 -18.18
N HIS A 130 -10.46 -3.58 -19.13
CA HIS A 130 -10.79 -3.24 -20.50
C HIS A 130 -10.49 -4.44 -21.41
N ASP A 131 -11.22 -4.54 -22.52
CA ASP A 131 -10.97 -5.55 -23.53
C ASP A 131 -9.55 -5.41 -24.07
N ALA A 132 -8.79 -6.51 -24.09
CA ALA A 132 -7.44 -6.55 -24.61
C ALA A 132 -7.36 -6.15 -26.08
N TRP A 133 -8.43 -6.37 -26.85
CA TRP A 133 -8.56 -5.92 -28.25
C TRP A 133 -8.34 -4.42 -28.41
N ARG A 134 -8.71 -3.62 -27.39
CA ARG A 134 -8.46 -2.18 -27.39
C ARG A 134 -6.98 -1.84 -27.53
N ASN A 135 -6.09 -2.69 -27.03
CA ASN A 135 -4.66 -2.49 -27.19
C ASN A 135 -4.23 -2.72 -28.65
N ILE A 136 -4.79 -3.72 -29.35
CA ILE A 136 -4.57 -3.94 -30.79
C ILE A 136 -5.03 -2.73 -31.58
N GLN A 137 -6.22 -2.20 -31.29
CA GLN A 137 -6.73 -0.98 -31.93
C GLN A 137 -5.79 0.22 -31.72
N MET A 138 -5.28 0.42 -30.51
CA MET A 138 -4.33 1.49 -30.21
C MET A 138 -2.99 1.32 -30.92
N LEU A 139 -2.51 0.08 -31.07
CA LEU A 139 -1.26 -0.21 -31.77
C LEU A 139 -1.42 -0.02 -33.29
N ALA A 140 -2.51 -0.54 -33.87
CA ALA A 140 -2.83 -0.37 -35.28
C ALA A 140 -2.94 1.12 -35.66
N GLN A 141 -3.61 1.92 -34.80
CA GLN A 141 -3.69 3.37 -34.98
C GLN A 141 -2.30 4.03 -34.97
N ARG A 142 -1.39 3.64 -34.06
CA ARG A 142 -0.02 4.18 -34.01
C ARG A 142 0.81 3.80 -35.24
N GLN A 143 0.50 2.68 -35.87
CA GLN A 143 1.18 2.17 -37.06
C GLN A 143 0.51 2.60 -38.38
N GLY A 144 -0.64 3.28 -38.32
CA GLY A 144 -1.37 3.70 -39.52
C GLY A 144 -2.03 2.55 -40.29
N VAL A 145 -2.29 1.42 -39.64
CA VAL A 145 -2.92 0.23 -40.23
C VAL A 145 -4.29 -0.05 -39.60
N GLY A 146 -5.10 -0.92 -40.23
CA GLY A 146 -6.37 -1.40 -39.67
C GLY A 146 -6.15 -2.40 -38.54
N ALA A 147 -7.02 -2.39 -37.53
CA ALA A 147 -6.91 -3.31 -36.38
C ALA A 147 -7.03 -4.79 -36.79
N ASP A 148 -7.95 -5.11 -37.70
CA ASP A 148 -8.12 -6.47 -38.21
C ASP A 148 -6.90 -6.91 -39.04
N ALA A 149 -6.33 -6.01 -39.83
CA ALA A 149 -5.11 -6.28 -40.59
C ALA A 149 -3.91 -6.55 -39.67
N LEU A 150 -3.73 -5.72 -38.64
CA LEU A 150 -2.69 -5.94 -37.64
C LEU A 150 -2.93 -7.26 -36.90
N TRP A 151 -4.18 -7.59 -36.57
CA TRP A 151 -4.50 -8.85 -35.92
C TRP A 151 -4.23 -10.06 -36.80
N ASP A 152 -4.61 -10.02 -38.07
CA ASP A 152 -4.35 -11.12 -39.00
C ASP A 152 -2.84 -11.35 -39.20
N GLU A 153 -2.03 -10.29 -39.10
CA GLU A 153 -0.57 -10.38 -39.15
C GLU A 153 0.03 -11.02 -37.87
N VAL A 154 -0.49 -10.71 -36.68
CA VAL A 154 0.17 -11.04 -35.40
C VAL A 154 -0.54 -12.08 -34.55
N LYS A 155 -1.75 -12.52 -34.91
CA LYS A 155 -2.51 -13.48 -34.13
C LYS A 155 -1.75 -14.82 -34.07
N PRO A 156 -1.79 -15.52 -32.92
CA PRO A 156 -1.26 -16.88 -32.85
C PRO A 156 -1.91 -17.77 -33.90
N THR A 157 -1.11 -18.59 -34.57
CA THR A 157 -1.57 -19.65 -35.45
C THR A 157 -2.25 -20.77 -34.65
N GLU A 158 -3.07 -21.60 -35.30
CA GLU A 158 -3.67 -22.77 -34.67
C GLU A 158 -2.61 -23.74 -34.11
N ASP A 159 -1.49 -23.87 -34.81
CA ASP A 159 -0.38 -24.72 -34.40
C ASP A 159 0.24 -24.24 -33.07
N GLU A 160 0.49 -22.94 -32.95
CA GLU A 160 1.00 -22.31 -31.72
C GLU A 160 0.03 -22.44 -30.54
N LEU A 161 -1.27 -22.47 -30.80
CA LEU A 161 -2.29 -22.64 -29.77
C LEU A 161 -2.47 -24.11 -29.34
N THR A 162 -2.12 -25.06 -30.21
CA THR A 162 -2.38 -26.49 -29.99
C THR A 162 -1.17 -27.22 -29.41
N HIS A 163 0.04 -26.79 -29.73
CA HIS A 163 1.27 -27.41 -29.24
C HIS A 163 1.82 -26.65 -28.02
N PRO A 164 2.00 -27.32 -26.85
CA PRO A 164 2.56 -26.68 -25.67
C PRO A 164 3.93 -26.08 -25.93
N VAL A 165 4.10 -24.80 -25.59
CA VAL A 165 5.39 -24.10 -25.69
C VAL A 165 6.43 -24.67 -24.71
N LEU A 166 5.97 -25.22 -23.59
CA LEU A 166 6.79 -25.91 -22.60
C LEU A 166 6.39 -27.39 -22.61
N GLY A 167 7.31 -28.26 -23.03
CA GLY A 167 7.16 -29.72 -22.99
C GLY A 167 7.25 -30.30 -21.59
#